data_AF-A0A3P1WBZ5-F1
#
_entry.id   AF-A0A3P1WBZ5-F1
#
_cell.length_a   1.000
_cell.length_b   1.000
_cell.length_c   1.000
_cell.angle_alpha   90.00
_cell.angle_beta   90.00
_cell.angle_gamma   90.00
#
_symmetry.space_group_name_H-M   'P 1'
#
loop_
_entity.id
_entity.type
_entity.pdbx_description
1 polymer ?
#
loop_
_entity_poly.entity_id
_entity_poly.type
_entity_poly.pdbx_seq_one_letter_code
_entity_poly.pdbx_strand_id
1 'polypeptide(L)'
;MMPATVTEVVYRAEQGKTRPYLCQADDGLRYFVKHRSLPRRELVAEWLAAWLARALGLPIAPFRLIEIPDALAGLPWLRELGPGVGFGSALQPAREFSLHDVRRLPSGLAARVAAFDWWVRNSDRSLSAHGGNENTMNTMNTTTPQPECAWRQPQSAVAHRRACRRREPAHDRSQPGVRARLFP
;
A
#
# COMPACT_ATOMS: atom_id res chain seq x y z
N MET A 1 20.57 11.48 -5.81
CA MET A 1 20.03 10.46 -4.89
C MET A 1 19.96 9.16 -5.65
N MET A 2 20.63 8.11 -5.19
CA MET A 2 20.54 6.79 -5.81
C MET A 2 19.18 6.15 -5.46
N PRO A 3 18.56 5.39 -6.38
CA PRO A 3 17.39 4.57 -6.06
C PRO A 3 17.69 3.55 -4.94
N ALA A 4 16.66 3.15 -4.20
CA ALA A 4 16.76 1.98 -3.32
C ALA A 4 16.36 0.73 -4.11
N THR A 5 17.02 -0.40 -3.88
CA THR A 5 16.81 -1.63 -4.66
C THR A 5 15.82 -2.55 -3.98
N VAL A 6 14.84 -3.09 -4.71
CA VAL A 6 13.92 -4.09 -4.18
C VAL A 6 14.67 -5.37 -3.83
N THR A 7 14.54 -5.82 -2.59
CA THR A 7 15.07 -7.09 -2.10
C THR A 7 13.99 -8.18 -2.03
N GLU A 8 12.73 -7.79 -1.78
CA GLU A 8 11.60 -8.71 -1.68
C GLU A 8 10.30 -8.04 -2.15
N VAL A 9 9.43 -8.81 -2.80
CA VAL A 9 8.03 -8.42 -3.06
C VAL A 9 7.13 -9.15 -2.08
N VAL A 10 6.48 -8.40 -1.20
CA VAL A 10 5.69 -8.94 -0.08
C VAL A 10 4.30 -9.37 -0.56
N TYR A 11 3.54 -8.44 -1.15
CA TYR A 11 2.21 -8.73 -1.71
C TYR A 11 1.81 -7.65 -2.74
N ARG A 12 0.75 -7.94 -3.50
CA ARG A 12 0.08 -6.98 -4.38
C ARG A 12 -1.17 -6.44 -3.69
N ALA A 13 -1.32 -5.11 -3.62
CA ALA A 13 -2.50 -4.51 -3.01
C ALA A 13 -3.78 -4.92 -3.76
N GLU A 14 -4.79 -5.35 -3.01
CA GLU A 14 -6.08 -5.76 -3.58
C GLU A 14 -6.98 -4.56 -3.91
N GLN A 15 -6.78 -3.46 -3.17
CA GLN A 15 -7.54 -2.22 -3.27
C GLN A 15 -6.73 -1.09 -3.93
N GLY A 16 -7.44 -0.12 -4.48
CA GLY A 16 -6.88 1.02 -5.22
C GLY A 16 -6.74 0.76 -6.73
N LYS A 17 -6.94 1.80 -7.54
CA LYS A 17 -7.00 1.73 -9.01
C LYS A 17 -5.73 1.14 -9.65
N THR A 18 -4.57 1.40 -9.04
CA THR A 18 -3.26 1.00 -9.58
C THR A 18 -2.71 -0.28 -8.99
N ARG A 19 -3.38 -0.85 -7.95
CA ARG A 19 -2.99 -2.09 -7.24
C ARG A 19 -1.47 -2.25 -7.08
N PRO A 20 -0.79 -1.31 -6.40
CA PRO A 20 0.67 -1.30 -6.29
C PRO A 20 1.19 -2.54 -5.55
N TYR A 21 2.48 -2.84 -5.74
CA TYR A 21 3.15 -3.91 -5.01
C TYR A 21 3.78 -3.35 -3.74
N LEU A 22 3.59 -4.03 -2.61
CA LEU A 22 4.38 -3.75 -1.41
C LEU A 22 5.71 -4.47 -1.53
N CYS A 23 6.81 -3.70 -1.53
CA CYS A 23 8.16 -4.20 -1.66
C CYS A 23 9.00 -3.80 -0.45
N GLN A 24 9.91 -4.67 -0.04
CA GLN A 24 11.01 -4.32 0.85
C GLN A 24 12.23 -3.93 0.01
N ALA A 25 12.94 -2.89 0.44
CA ALA A 25 14.14 -2.40 -0.22
C ALA A 25 15.40 -2.62 0.63
N ASP A 26 16.56 -2.44 0.00
CA ASP A 26 17.90 -2.54 0.60
C ASP A 26 18.17 -1.50 1.70
N ASP A 27 17.44 -0.39 1.70
CA ASP A 27 17.46 0.63 2.75
C ASP A 27 16.69 0.23 4.03
N GLY A 28 16.14 -0.99 4.07
CA GLY A 28 15.40 -1.53 5.20
C GLY A 28 13.97 -1.03 5.32
N LEU A 29 13.50 -0.19 4.40
CA LEU A 29 12.13 0.31 4.38
C LEU A 29 11.23 -0.48 3.44
N ARG A 30 9.92 -0.29 3.61
CA ARG A 30 8.89 -0.86 2.73
C ARG A 30 8.19 0.23 1.95
N TYR A 31 7.93 -0.05 0.67
CA TYR A 31 7.35 0.90 -0.26
C TYR A 31 6.20 0.25 -1.04
N PHE A 32 5.12 1.00 -1.23
CA PHE A 32 4.17 0.73 -2.30
C PHE A 32 4.79 1.21 -3.61
N VAL A 33 5.19 0.26 -4.45
CA VAL A 33 5.90 0.48 -5.71
C VAL A 33 4.91 0.45 -6.87
N LYS A 34 4.93 1.53 -7.65
CA LYS A 34 4.26 1.65 -8.94
C LYS A 34 5.33 1.67 -10.03
N HIS A 35 5.19 0.84 -11.05
CA HIS A 35 6.10 0.82 -12.19
C HIS A 35 5.35 0.47 -13.49
N ARG A 36 5.44 -0.76 -14.00
CA ARG A 36 4.80 -1.13 -15.29
C ARG A 36 3.27 -1.13 -15.26
N SER A 37 2.65 -1.09 -14.09
CA SER A 37 1.20 -0.88 -13.94
C SER A 37 0.75 0.51 -14.39
N LEU A 38 1.68 1.45 -14.60
CA LEU A 38 1.40 2.81 -15.06
C LEU A 38 2.14 3.15 -16.37
N PRO A 39 1.55 3.97 -17.26
CA PRO A 39 2.27 4.62 -18.34
C PRO A 39 3.43 5.48 -17.80
N ARG A 40 4.54 5.57 -18.55
CA ARG A 40 5.73 6.36 -18.15
C ARG A 40 5.41 7.81 -17.78
N ARG A 41 4.49 8.46 -18.52
CA ARG A 41 4.05 9.83 -18.22
C ARG A 41 3.41 9.94 -16.84
N GLU A 42 2.65 8.93 -16.41
CA GLU A 42 1.95 8.91 -15.13
C GLU A 42 2.94 8.64 -14.01
N LEU A 43 3.94 7.78 -14.23
CA LEU A 43 5.03 7.58 -13.29
C LEU A 43 5.85 8.86 -13.05
N VAL A 44 6.13 9.62 -14.10
CA VAL A 44 6.78 10.94 -14.00
C VAL A 44 5.87 11.93 -13.27
N ALA A 45 4.57 11.91 -13.55
CA ALA A 45 3.60 12.77 -12.86
C ALA A 45 3.54 12.46 -11.35
N GLU A 46 3.54 11.18 -10.95
CA GLU A 46 3.60 10.78 -9.54
C GLU A 46 4.85 11.32 -8.84
N TRP A 47 6.02 11.19 -9.49
CA TRP A 47 7.27 11.73 -8.96
C TRP A 47 7.25 13.25 -8.81
N LEU A 48 6.83 13.97 -9.84
CA LEU A 48 6.76 15.43 -9.83
C LEU A 48 5.72 15.94 -8.82
N ALA A 49 4.53 15.33 -8.77
CA ALA A 49 3.48 15.70 -7.83
C ALA A 49 3.94 15.50 -6.38
N ALA A 50 4.63 14.41 -6.07
CA ALA A 50 5.18 14.17 -4.73
C ALA A 50 6.21 15.26 -4.34
N TRP A 51 7.09 15.65 -5.27
CA TRP A 51 8.03 16.76 -5.02
C TRP A 51 7.33 18.10 -4.83
N LEU A 52 6.35 18.44 -5.67
CA LEU A 52 5.57 19.68 -5.55
C LEU A 52 4.81 19.73 -4.22
N ALA A 53 4.13 18.65 -3.84
CA ALA A 53 3.42 18.56 -2.58
C ALA A 53 4.37 18.73 -1.38
N ARG A 54 5.56 18.11 -1.41
CA ARG A 54 6.58 18.34 -0.38
C ARG A 54 7.04 19.79 -0.32
N ALA A 55 7.32 20.41 -1.47
CA ALA A 55 7.78 21.80 -1.54
C ALA A 55 6.73 22.77 -0.98
N LEU A 56 5.45 22.45 -1.15
CA LEU A 56 4.33 23.18 -0.56
C LEU A 56 4.08 22.85 0.92
N GLY A 57 4.83 21.94 1.53
CA GLY A 57 4.65 21.51 2.91
C GLY A 57 3.35 20.75 3.16
N LEU A 58 2.85 20.01 2.17
CA LEU A 58 1.71 19.10 2.36
C LEU A 58 2.16 17.81 3.06
N PRO A 59 1.33 17.23 3.94
CA PRO A 59 1.62 15.95 4.56
C PRO A 59 1.49 14.85 3.51
N ILE A 60 2.62 14.34 3.05
CA ILE A 60 2.70 13.21 2.14
C ILE A 60 3.63 12.16 2.72
N ALA A 61 3.40 10.90 2.37
CA ALA A 61 4.32 9.83 2.74
C ALA A 61 5.72 10.12 2.16
N PRO A 62 6.80 9.78 2.88
CA PRO A 62 8.13 9.75 2.30
C PRO A 62 8.13 8.93 1.01
N PHE A 63 8.88 9.37 0.00
CA PHE A 63 8.88 8.73 -1.30
C PHE A 63 10.28 8.67 -1.88
N ARG A 64 10.53 7.69 -2.75
CA ARG A 64 11.84 7.41 -3.33
C ARG A 64 11.69 6.75 -4.71
N LEU A 65 12.72 6.89 -5.54
CA LEU A 65 12.85 6.05 -6.73
C LEU A 65 13.29 4.65 -6.31
N ILE A 66 12.62 3.63 -6.82
CA ILE A 66 12.87 2.24 -6.45
C ILE A 66 13.35 1.47 -7.67
N GLU A 67 14.52 0.87 -7.58
CA GLU A 67 15.08 -0.02 -8.61
C GLU A 67 14.55 -1.44 -8.41
N ILE A 68 13.95 -1.99 -9.46
CA ILE A 68 13.44 -3.36 -9.49
C ILE A 68 14.41 -4.20 -10.32
N PRO A 69 15.14 -5.14 -9.69
CA PRO A 69 16.13 -5.95 -10.39
C PRO A 69 15.47 -6.97 -11.32
N ASP A 70 16.17 -7.32 -12.41
CA ASP A 70 15.71 -8.31 -13.40
C ASP A 70 15.37 -9.67 -12.77
N ALA A 71 16.12 -10.07 -11.73
CA ALA A 71 15.91 -11.33 -11.01
C ALA A 71 14.50 -11.45 -10.41
N LEU A 72 13.90 -10.34 -9.96
CA LEU A 72 12.52 -10.33 -9.44
C LEU A 72 11.49 -10.18 -10.56
N ALA A 73 11.86 -9.51 -11.65
CA ALA A 73 10.97 -9.20 -12.75
C ALA A 73 10.63 -10.39 -13.67
N GLY A 74 11.40 -11.48 -13.60
CA GLY A 74 11.16 -12.70 -14.38
C GLY A 74 9.94 -13.52 -13.94
N LEU A 75 9.35 -13.22 -12.78
CA LEU A 75 8.24 -13.98 -12.23
C LEU A 75 6.90 -13.59 -12.88
N PRO A 76 6.09 -14.55 -13.40
CA PRO A 76 4.87 -14.24 -14.15
C PRO A 76 3.86 -13.37 -13.39
N TRP A 77 3.74 -13.53 -12.07
CA TRP A 77 2.82 -12.75 -11.23
C TRP A 77 3.32 -11.33 -10.91
N LEU A 78 4.56 -11.00 -11.29
CA LEU A 78 5.19 -9.68 -11.13
C LEU A 78 5.32 -8.92 -12.46
N ARG A 79 4.61 -9.36 -13.51
CA ARG A 79 4.67 -8.73 -14.85
C ARG A 79 4.39 -7.22 -14.82
N GLU A 80 3.46 -6.79 -13.97
CA GLU A 80 3.06 -5.38 -13.82
C GLU A 80 4.00 -4.59 -12.89
N LEU A 81 4.90 -5.26 -12.17
CA LEU A 81 6.04 -4.61 -11.53
C LEU A 81 7.15 -4.44 -12.57
N GLY A 82 7.71 -5.56 -13.06
CA GLY A 82 8.78 -5.62 -14.06
C GLY A 82 10.08 -4.89 -13.68
N PRO A 83 11.18 -5.06 -14.42
CA PRO A 83 12.47 -4.51 -14.06
C PRO A 83 12.60 -3.04 -14.48
N GLY A 84 13.46 -2.32 -13.76
CA GLY A 84 13.75 -0.90 -13.98
C GLY A 84 13.35 -0.02 -12.80
N VAL A 85 13.24 1.29 -13.03
CA VAL A 85 13.01 2.26 -11.96
C VAL A 85 11.52 2.63 -11.86
N GLY A 86 10.94 2.37 -10.69
CA GLY A 86 9.59 2.74 -10.28
C GLY A 86 9.53 3.87 -9.26
N PHE A 87 8.31 4.27 -8.94
CA PHE A 87 7.99 5.21 -7.87
C PHE A 87 7.60 4.42 -6.62
N GLY A 88 8.28 4.69 -5.50
CA GLY A 88 7.95 4.11 -4.20
C GLY A 88 7.42 5.15 -3.24
N SER A 89 6.21 4.93 -2.72
CA SER A 89 5.69 5.64 -1.54
C SER A 89 5.91 4.77 -0.31
N ALA A 90 6.60 5.28 0.70
CA ALA A 90 6.89 4.52 1.92
C ALA A 90 5.59 4.09 2.60
N LEU A 91 5.57 2.86 3.10
CA LEU A 91 4.49 2.36 3.94
C LEU A 91 4.41 3.23 5.20
N GLN A 92 3.21 3.69 5.55
CA GLN A 92 2.94 4.48 6.75
C GLN A 92 1.91 3.77 7.61
N PRO A 93 1.99 3.88 8.95
CA PRO A 93 0.94 3.43 9.85
C PRO A 93 -0.25 4.39 9.74
N ALA A 94 -1.09 4.16 8.74
CA ALA A 94 -2.20 5.02 8.40
C ALA A 94 -3.45 4.20 8.12
N ARG A 95 -4.61 4.82 8.31
CA ARG A 95 -5.91 4.27 7.91
C ARG A 95 -6.57 5.16 6.88
N GLU A 96 -7.56 4.61 6.20
CA GLU A 96 -8.42 5.37 5.31
C GLU A 96 -9.01 6.59 6.03
N PHE A 97 -9.03 7.70 5.30
CA PHE A 97 -9.56 8.97 5.77
C PHE A 97 -11.09 8.91 5.73
N SER A 98 -11.73 9.35 6.81
CA SER A 98 -13.20 9.35 6.93
C SER A 98 -13.74 10.76 7.11
N LEU A 99 -15.04 10.96 6.90
CA LEU A 99 -15.70 12.25 7.17
C LEU A 99 -15.52 12.74 8.62
N HIS A 100 -15.34 11.83 9.58
CA HIS A 100 -15.05 12.18 10.98
C HIS A 100 -13.68 12.83 11.15
N ASP A 101 -12.72 12.51 10.28
CA ASP A 101 -11.35 13.06 10.33
C ASP A 101 -11.29 14.50 9.82
N VAL A 102 -12.20 14.89 8.91
CA VAL A 102 -12.26 16.24 8.33
C VAL A 102 -12.28 17.31 9.42
N ARG A 103 -13.08 17.10 10.47
CA ARG A 103 -13.24 18.05 11.58
C ARG A 103 -11.99 18.18 12.46
N ARG A 104 -11.05 17.25 12.34
CA ARG A 104 -9.80 17.22 13.12
C ARG A 104 -8.60 17.72 12.32
N LEU A 105 -8.78 18.07 11.05
CA LEU A 105 -7.71 18.60 10.23
C LEU A 105 -7.26 19.97 10.76
N PRO A 106 -5.94 20.26 10.72
CA PRO A 106 -5.45 21.61 10.93
C PRO A 106 -6.17 22.61 10.03
N SER A 107 -6.43 23.80 10.57
CA SER A 107 -7.08 24.87 9.82
C SER A 107 -6.33 25.14 8.51
N GLY A 108 -7.07 25.20 7.40
CA GLY A 108 -6.53 25.45 6.07
C GLY A 108 -5.86 24.26 5.38
N LEU A 109 -5.61 23.11 6.05
CA LEU A 109 -4.98 21.97 5.39
C LEU A 109 -5.85 21.40 4.26
N ALA A 110 -7.15 21.22 4.50
CA ALA A 110 -8.08 20.74 3.49
C ALA A 110 -8.13 21.66 2.25
N ALA A 111 -8.12 22.98 2.47
CA ALA A 111 -8.10 23.97 1.39
C ALA A 111 -6.79 23.91 0.59
N ARG A 112 -5.64 23.75 1.27
CA ARG A 112 -4.33 23.60 0.60
C ARG A 112 -4.24 22.32 -0.21
N VAL A 113 -4.78 21.21 0.29
CA VAL A 113 -4.88 19.94 -0.44
C VAL A 113 -5.76 20.10 -1.68
N ALA A 114 -6.96 20.69 -1.53
CA ALA A 114 -7.87 20.92 -2.65
C ALA A 114 -7.26 21.85 -3.72
N ALA A 115 -6.57 22.91 -3.31
CA ALA A 115 -5.87 23.81 -4.22
C ALA A 115 -4.74 23.10 -4.98
N PHE A 116 -4.00 22.23 -4.29
CA PHE A 116 -2.96 21.41 -4.92
C PHE A 116 -3.56 20.43 -5.94
N ASP A 117 -4.62 19.69 -5.57
CA ASP A 117 -5.28 18.74 -6.46
C ASP A 117 -5.83 19.43 -7.71
N TRP A 118 -6.40 20.63 -7.57
CA TRP A 118 -6.82 21.45 -8.70
C TRP A 118 -5.64 21.84 -9.60
N TRP A 119 -4.52 22.27 -9.00
CA TRP A 119 -3.34 22.72 -9.74
C TRP A 119 -2.71 21.60 -10.58
N VAL A 120 -2.49 20.43 -9.97
CA VAL A 120 -1.89 19.28 -10.67
C VAL A 120 -2.91 18.45 -11.48
N ARG A 121 -4.19 18.87 -11.46
CA ARG A 121 -5.32 18.17 -12.07
C ARG A 121 -5.42 16.72 -11.59
N ASN A 122 -5.27 16.50 -10.29
CA ASN A 122 -5.40 15.20 -9.67
C ASN A 122 -6.87 14.75 -9.68
N SER A 123 -7.24 13.96 -10.69
CA SER A 123 -8.60 13.42 -10.82
C SER A 123 -8.88 12.22 -9.90
N ASP A 124 -7.86 11.71 -9.18
CA ASP A 124 -8.01 10.55 -8.31
C ASP A 124 -8.63 10.93 -6.95
N ARG A 125 -8.64 12.22 -6.59
CA ARG A 125 -9.27 12.72 -5.37
C ARG A 125 -10.58 13.43 -5.71
N SER A 126 -11.70 12.81 -5.39
CA SER A 126 -13.05 13.25 -5.79
C SER A 126 -14.05 13.26 -4.63
N LEU A 127 -13.67 13.80 -3.47
CA LEU A 127 -14.59 13.96 -2.33
C LEU A 127 -15.70 14.97 -2.63
N SER A 128 -16.96 14.53 -2.59
CA SER A 128 -18.14 15.39 -2.59
C SER A 128 -18.89 15.33 -1.24
N ALA A 129 -19.90 16.18 -1.06
CA ALA A 129 -20.80 16.12 0.09
C ALA A 129 -21.56 14.78 0.21
N HIS A 130 -21.58 13.97 -0.85
CA HIS A 130 -22.22 12.65 -0.91
C HIS A 130 -21.19 11.50 -0.92
N GLY A 131 -19.92 11.79 -0.62
CA GLY A 131 -18.80 10.86 -0.70
C GLY A 131 -18.02 10.97 -2.02
N GLY A 132 -17.00 10.13 -2.19
CA GLY A 132 -16.20 10.04 -3.41
C GLY A 132 -14.89 9.30 -3.17
N ASN A 133 -13.88 9.47 -4.03
CA ASN A 133 -12.57 8.85 -3.78
C ASN A 133 -11.70 9.79 -2.95
N GLU A 134 -11.55 9.52 -1.65
CA GLU A 134 -10.74 10.35 -0.78
C GLU A 134 -9.25 10.26 -1.15
N ASN A 135 -8.78 9.11 -1.65
CA ASN A 135 -7.38 8.68 -1.76
C ASN A 135 -6.43 9.40 -0.78
N THR A 136 -6.86 9.50 0.48
CA THR A 136 -6.21 10.20 1.58
C THR A 136 -6.12 9.23 2.74
N MET A 137 -5.01 9.25 3.46
CA MET A 137 -4.83 8.44 4.64
C MET A 137 -4.61 9.34 5.86
N ASN A 138 -5.15 8.94 6.99
CA ASN A 138 -4.86 9.56 8.28
C ASN A 138 -3.80 8.73 9.00
N THR A 139 -2.64 9.32 9.27
CA THR A 139 -1.58 8.67 10.07
C THR A 139 -2.05 8.50 11.50
N MET A 140 -1.85 7.33 12.07
CA MET A 140 -2.17 7.09 13.46
C MET A 140 -1.13 7.78 14.35
N ASN A 141 -1.51 8.81 15.10
CA ASN A 141 -0.64 9.38 16.13
C ASN A 141 -0.41 8.33 17.23
N THR A 142 0.80 7.76 17.29
CA THR A 142 1.24 6.91 18.39
C THR A 142 1.60 7.77 19.60
N THR A 143 0.61 8.16 20.41
CA THR A 143 0.85 8.63 21.79
C THR A 143 0.43 7.60 22.83
N THR A 144 0.11 6.39 22.39
CA THR A 144 -0.08 5.23 23.27
C THR A 144 0.86 4.14 22.77
N PRO A 145 1.73 3.55 23.62
CA PRO A 145 2.51 2.40 23.20
C PRO A 145 1.52 1.29 22.89
N GLN A 146 1.47 0.88 21.62
CA GLN A 146 0.67 -0.28 21.25
C GLN A 146 1.32 -1.52 21.88
N PRO A 147 0.54 -2.44 22.48
CA PRO A 147 1.07 -3.75 22.77
C PRO A 147 1.49 -4.35 21.43
N GLU A 148 2.70 -4.90 21.35
CA GLU A 148 3.24 -5.57 20.17
C GLU A 148 2.16 -6.51 19.59
N CYS A 149 1.49 -6.08 18.51
CA CYS A 149 0.57 -6.93 17.78
C CYS A 149 1.41 -7.95 17.03
N ALA A 150 1.59 -9.08 17.70
CA ALA A 150 2.32 -10.24 17.24
C ALA A 150 1.68 -10.82 15.97
N TRP A 151 2.09 -10.32 14.82
CA TRP A 151 2.11 -11.11 13.59
C TRP A 151 3.38 -11.96 13.60
N ARG A 152 3.45 -12.95 14.50
CA ARG A 152 4.40 -14.05 14.35
C ARG A 152 3.96 -14.86 13.13
N GLN A 153 4.82 -14.91 12.11
CA GLN A 153 4.70 -15.91 11.06
C GLN A 153 4.86 -17.32 11.68
N PRO A 154 4.16 -18.35 11.18
CA PRO A 154 4.54 -19.73 11.47
C PRO A 154 5.83 -20.03 10.69
N GLN A 155 6.96 -20.11 11.39
CA GLN A 155 8.20 -20.67 10.83
C GLN A 155 7.97 -22.16 10.55
N SER A 156 8.08 -22.56 9.28
CA SER A 156 8.08 -23.97 8.89
C SER A 156 9.44 -24.62 9.15
N ALA A 157 9.39 -25.63 10.02
CA ALA A 157 10.04 -26.95 9.93
C ALA A 157 11.56 -27.05 9.71
N VAL A 158 12.27 -27.55 10.73
CA VAL A 158 13.21 -28.68 10.58
C VAL A 158 13.26 -29.47 11.91
N ALA A 159 13.13 -30.80 11.81
CA ALA A 159 13.85 -31.82 12.60
C ALA A 159 13.00 -32.90 13.34
N HIS A 160 13.23 -34.13 12.87
CA HIS A 160 13.21 -35.43 13.57
C HIS A 160 11.90 -36.22 13.81
N ARG A 161 11.89 -37.36 13.11
CA ARG A 161 11.16 -38.62 13.32
C ARG A 161 10.83 -38.93 14.79
N ARG A 162 9.59 -39.37 15.05
CA ARG A 162 9.24 -40.72 15.57
C ARG A 162 7.71 -40.88 15.69
N ALA A 163 7.32 -42.15 15.71
CA ALA A 163 5.99 -42.69 15.49
C ALA A 163 4.91 -42.26 16.50
N CYS A 164 3.65 -42.20 16.04
CA CYS A 164 2.54 -42.88 16.72
C CYS A 164 1.34 -43.04 15.77
N ARG A 165 0.74 -44.23 15.83
CA ARG A 165 -0.35 -44.71 14.97
C ARG A 165 -1.72 -44.17 15.42
N ARG A 166 -2.68 -44.26 14.47
CA ARG A 166 -4.13 -44.58 14.64
C ARG A 166 -5.09 -43.45 15.04
N ARG A 167 -5.93 -43.04 14.05
CA ARG A 167 -7.40 -43.26 13.92
C ARG A 167 -8.13 -42.02 13.35
N GLU A 168 -8.68 -42.18 12.14
CA GLU A 168 -9.88 -41.46 11.67
C GLU A 168 -11.12 -41.93 12.47
N PRO A 169 -12.18 -41.11 12.64
CA PRO A 169 -13.22 -41.01 11.61
C PRO A 169 -14.04 -39.70 11.49
N ALA A 170 -14.67 -39.59 10.30
CA ALA A 170 -16.04 -39.15 9.97
C ALA A 170 -16.50 -37.67 10.02
N HIS A 171 -17.16 -37.34 8.91
CA HIS A 171 -18.13 -36.27 8.60
C HIS A 171 -18.87 -35.59 9.76
N ASP A 172 -18.92 -34.26 9.71
CA ASP A 172 -20.15 -33.50 9.92
C ASP A 172 -20.17 -32.29 8.97
N ARG A 173 -21.21 -32.21 8.13
CA ARG A 173 -21.51 -31.08 7.25
C ARG A 173 -22.70 -30.34 7.84
N SER A 174 -22.43 -29.28 8.59
CA SER A 174 -23.43 -28.26 8.86
C SER A 174 -22.74 -26.94 9.18
N GLN A 175 -22.89 -25.94 8.30
CA GLN A 175 -23.23 -24.58 8.69
C GLN A 175 -23.57 -23.69 7.47
N PRO A 176 -24.56 -22.79 7.61
CA PRO A 176 -25.05 -21.90 6.56
C PRO A 176 -24.28 -20.57 6.58
N GLY A 177 -24.13 -19.91 5.43
CA GLY A 177 -23.33 -18.67 5.40
C GLY A 177 -23.45 -17.84 4.14
N VAL A 178 -24.55 -17.07 4.06
CA VAL A 178 -24.65 -15.69 3.56
C VAL A 178 -23.96 -15.35 2.23
N ARG A 179 -24.80 -15.19 1.20
CA ARG A 179 -24.53 -14.38 0.01
C ARG A 179 -24.48 -12.88 0.36
N ALA A 180 -23.46 -12.17 -0.10
CA ALA A 180 -23.52 -10.72 -0.34
C ALA A 180 -22.62 -10.41 -1.54
N ARG A 181 -23.18 -10.42 -2.76
CA ARG A 181 -23.58 -9.22 -3.53
C ARG A 181 -22.43 -8.23 -3.74
N LEU A 182 -21.76 -8.47 -4.87
CA LEU A 182 -21.12 -7.46 -5.70
C LEU A 182 -22.15 -6.39 -6.11
N PHE A 183 -21.72 -5.13 -6.18
CA PHE A 183 -22.03 -4.12 -7.22
C PHE A 183 -21.78 -2.71 -6.66
N PRO A 184 -21.50 -1.72 -7.51
CA PRO A 184 -20.74 -1.73 -8.76
C PRO A 184 -19.37 -1.04 -8.63
#